data_AF-A0A3B8N8Y6-F1
#
_entry.id   AF-A0A3B8N8Y6-F1
#
_cell.length_a   1.000
_cell.length_b   1.000
_cell.length_c   1.000
_cell.angle_alpha   90.00
_cell.angle_beta   90.00
_cell.angle_gamma   90.00
#
_symmetry.space_group_name_H-M   'P 1'
#
loop_
_entity.id
_entity.type
_entity.pdbx_description
1 polymer ?
#
loop_
_entity_poly.entity_id
_entity_poly.type
_entity_poly.pdbx_seq_one_letter_code
_entity_poly.pdbx_strand_id
1 'polypeptide(L)' 'SPQPVTNKEFTKALAKVLKRPAFFRVPMFALKLFLGELADSITASIKAHPRRLIQNDFKFLYPEIKGALESLVK' A
#
# COMPACT_ATOMS: atom_id res chain seq x y z
N SER A 1 -6.00 3.27 -8.05
CA SER A 1 -7.08 2.49 -7.43
C SER A 1 -7.97 3.41 -6.60
N PRO A 2 -9.29 3.46 -6.87
CA PRO A 2 -10.26 4.14 -6.01
C PRO A 2 -10.51 3.42 -4.68
N GLN A 3 -10.07 2.16 -4.54
CA GLN A 3 -10.22 1.38 -3.33
C GLN A 3 -8.99 1.54 -2.44
N PRO A 4 -9.12 2.14 -1.24
CA PRO A 4 -8.03 2.19 -0.27
C PRO A 4 -7.76 0.79 0.27
N VAL A 5 -6.48 0.46 0.45
CA VAL A 5 -6.02 -0.83 0.98
C VAL A 5 -5.17 -0.62 2.22
N THR A 6 -5.20 -1.60 3.12
CA THR A 6 -4.32 -1.62 4.29
C THR A 6 -2.88 -1.97 3.89
N ASN A 7 -1.91 -1.60 4.73
CA ASN A 7 -0.51 -1.99 4.50
C ASN A 7 -0.33 -3.51 4.39
N LYS A 8 -1.15 -4.28 5.12
CA LYS A 8 -1.16 -5.76 5.05
C LYS A 8 -1.58 -6.26 3.66
N GLU A 9 -2.64 -5.69 3.10
CA GLU A 9 -3.14 -6.06 1.76
C GLU A 9 -2.15 -5.64 0.67
N PHE A 10 -1.59 -4.44 0.77
CA PHE A 10 -0.53 -3.96 -0.11
C PHE A 10 0.68 -4.91 -0.11
N THR A 11 1.21 -5.22 1.08
CA THR A 11 2.37 -6.11 1.25
C THR A 11 2.10 -7.49 0.68
N LYS A 12 0.90 -8.05 0.92
CA LYS A 12 0.49 -9.35 0.37
C LYS A 12 0.40 -9.34 -1.15
N ALA A 13 -0.16 -8.28 -1.73
CA ALA A 13 -0.26 -8.13 -3.18
C ALA A 13 1.13 -8.02 -3.83
N LEU A 14 2.01 -7.19 -3.25
CA LEU A 14 3.38 -7.03 -3.72
C LEU A 14 4.18 -8.33 -3.66
N ALA A 15 4.10 -9.05 -2.54
CA ALA A 15 4.72 -10.36 -2.36
C ALA A 15 4.31 -11.37 -3.45
N LYS A 16 3.01 -11.37 -3.80
CA LYS A 16 2.46 -12.24 -4.86
C LYS A 16 2.98 -11.85 -6.25
N VAL A 17 3.06 -10.54 -6.55
CA VAL A 17 3.55 -10.06 -7.85
C VAL A 17 5.04 -10.37 -8.04
N LEU A 18 5.84 -10.15 -7.01
CA LEU A 18 7.29 -10.40 -7.02
C LEU A 18 7.66 -11.89 -6.85
N LYS A 19 6.69 -12.77 -6.60
CA LYS A 19 6.91 -14.18 -6.24
C LYS A 19 7.85 -14.35 -5.03
N ARG A 20 7.75 -13.45 -4.04
CA ARG A 20 8.56 -13.46 -2.81
C ARG A 20 7.64 -13.38 -1.59
N PRO A 21 7.48 -14.45 -0.79
CA PRO A 21 6.54 -14.44 0.32
C PRO A 21 6.97 -13.49 1.45
N ALA A 22 5.99 -12.85 2.09
CA ALA A 22 6.19 -11.90 3.20
C ALA A 22 5.55 -12.44 4.49
N PHE A 23 6.24 -13.35 5.18
CA PHE A 23 5.72 -14.01 6.38
C PHE A 23 5.90 -13.20 7.66
N PHE A 24 7.04 -12.51 7.78
CA PHE A 24 7.39 -11.76 8.99
C PHE A 24 6.79 -10.36 8.96
N ARG A 25 6.26 -9.93 10.11
CA ARG A 25 5.84 -8.55 10.35
C ARG A 25 6.93 -7.85 11.14
N VAL A 26 7.23 -6.61 10.79
CA VAL A 26 8.19 -5.82 11.56
C VAL A 26 7.49 -5.23 12.79
N PRO A 27 7.95 -5.51 14.02
CA PRO A 27 7.39 -4.90 15.22
C PRO A 27 7.66 -3.39 15.28
N MET A 28 6.76 -2.65 15.94
CA MET A 28 6.89 -1.19 16.05
C MET A 28 8.18 -0.77 16.76
N PHE A 29 8.59 -1.47 17.83
CA PHE A 29 9.82 -1.11 18.56
C PHE A 29 11.06 -1.26 17.68
N ALA A 30 11.10 -2.28 16.81
CA ALA A 30 12.20 -2.48 15.88
C ALA A 30 12.25 -1.32 14.87
N LEU A 31 11.10 -0.91 14.33
CA LEU A 31 11.02 0.28 13.47
C LEU A 31 11.50 1.55 14.18
N LYS A 32 11.09 1.77 15.44
CA LYS A 32 11.55 2.92 16.24
C LYS A 32 13.06 2.89 16.49
N LEU A 33 13.65 1.71 16.71
CA LEU A 33 15.09 1.57 16.93
C LEU A 33 15.89 1.95 15.68
N PHE A 34 15.44 1.55 14.49
CA PHE A 34 16.15 1.79 13.23
C PHE A 34 15.84 3.14 12.58
N LEU A 35 14.61 3.64 12.71
CA LEU A 35 14.11 4.83 12.00
C LEU A 35 13.86 6.02 12.94
N GLY A 36 13.96 5.84 14.26
CA GLY A 36 13.68 6.88 15.24
C GLY A 36 12.25 7.42 15.11
N GLU A 37 12.13 8.75 15.15
CA GLU A 37 10.86 9.48 15.03
C GLU A 37 10.16 9.26 13.68
N LEU A 38 10.91 8.91 12.63
CA LEU A 38 10.34 8.64 11.31
C LEU A 38 9.41 7.41 11.32
N ALA A 39 9.59 6.49 12.28
CA ALA A 39 8.75 5.31 12.41
C ALA A 39 7.26 5.68 12.59
N ASP A 40 6.96 6.75 13.34
CA ASP A 40 5.59 7.18 13.57
C ASP A 40 4.96 7.77 12.29
N SER A 41 5.75 8.52 11.50
CA SER A 41 5.31 9.05 10.20
C SER A 41 5.09 7.96 9.14
N ILE A 42 5.98 6.96 9.07
CA ILE A 42 5.87 5.86 8.09
C ILE A 42 4.72 4.90 8.44
N THR A 43 4.40 4.75 9.72
CA THR A 43 3.28 3.92 10.17
C THR A 43 1.95 4.66 10.24
N ALA A 44 1.96 5.98 10.04
CA ALA A 44 0.75 6.78 9.91
C ALA A 44 -0.12 6.25 8.76
N SER A 45 -1.43 6.22 8.99
CA SER A 45 -2.37 5.61 8.06
C SER A 45 -3.60 6.49 7.90
N ILE A 46 -4.01 6.69 6.65
CA ILE A 46 -5.25 7.37 6.28
C ILE A 46 -6.05 6.51 5.32
N LYS A 47 -7.37 6.48 5.49
CA LYS A 47 -8.29 5.81 4.55
C LYS A 47 -8.86 6.84 3.58
N ALA A 48 -8.08 7.21 2.57
CA ALA A 48 -8.48 8.21 1.59
C ALA A 48 -9.48 7.64 0.57
N HIS A 49 -10.59 8.37 0.36
CA HIS A 49 -11.61 8.03 -0.63
C HIS A 49 -11.70 9.15 -1.69
N PRO A 50 -11.42 8.87 -2.98
CA PRO A 50 -11.35 9.89 -4.01
C PRO A 50 -12.74 10.28 -4.55
N ARG A 51 -13.62 10.78 -3.67
CA ARG A 51 -15.03 11.08 -4.00
C ARG A 51 -15.18 12.00 -5.20
N ARG A 52 -14.40 13.08 -5.27
CA ARG A 52 -14.45 14.04 -6.38
C ARG A 52 -14.06 13.40 -7.72
N LEU A 53 -13.03 12.55 -7.75
CA LEU A 53 -12.62 11.88 -8.99
C LEU A 53 -13.72 10.93 -9.48
N ILE A 54 -14.35 10.18 -8.56
CA ILE A 54 -15.45 9.28 -8.88
C ILE A 54 -16.67 10.05 -9.42
N GLN A 55 -17.03 11.17 -8.78
CA GLN A 55 -18.13 12.05 -9.21
C GLN A 55 -17.91 12.70 -10.58
N ASN A 56 -16.66 12.82 -11.02
CA ASN A 56 -16.29 13.39 -12.32
C ASN A 56 -15.95 12.30 -13.36
N ASP A 57 -16.42 11.06 -13.15
CA ASP A 57 -16.21 9.93 -14.06
C ASP A 57 -14.74 9.66 -14.44
N PHE A 58 -13.81 10.04 -13.58
CA PHE A 58 -12.38 9.86 -13.81
C PHE A 58 -12.06 8.37 -14.01
N LYS A 59 -11.40 8.05 -15.13
CA LYS A 59 -11.00 6.68 -15.46
C LYS A 59 -9.64 6.37 -14.85
N PHE A 60 -9.63 5.57 -13.79
CA PHE A 60 -8.41 5.06 -13.19
C PHE A 60 -7.77 4.02 -14.11
N LEU A 61 -6.54 4.28 -14.58
CA LEU A 61 -5.76 3.33 -15.38
C LEU A 61 -5.59 1.98 -14.67
N TYR A 62 -5.42 2.01 -13.35
CA TYR A 62 -5.35 0.83 -12.48
C TYR A 62 -6.45 0.90 -11.40
N PRO A 63 -7.63 0.29 -11.65
CA PRO A 63 -8.72 0.24 -10.68
C PRO A 63 -8.38 -0.58 -9.43
N GLU A 64 -7.45 -1.54 -9.53
CA GLU A 64 -7.01 -2.38 -8.43
C GLU A 64 -5.51 -2.25 -8.19
N ILE A 65 -5.08 -2.44 -6.93
CA ILE A 65 -3.67 -2.34 -6.55
C ILE A 65 -2.80 -3.40 -7.27
N LYS A 66 -3.34 -4.60 -7.52
CA LYS A 66 -2.61 -5.68 -8.19
C LYS A 66 -2.15 -5.26 -9.59
N GLY A 67 -3.04 -4.67 -10.39
CA GLY A 67 -2.71 -4.22 -11.75
C GLY A 67 -1.64 -3.12 -11.75
N ALA A 68 -1.74 -2.17 -10.82
CA ALA A 68 -0.72 -1.13 -10.66
C ALA A 68 0.65 -1.72 -10.32
N LEU A 69 0.69 -2.66 -9.37
CA LEU A 69 1.93 -3.33 -8.97
C LEU A 69 2.51 -4.15 -10.13
N GLU A 70 1.71 -4.95 -10.81
CA GLU A 70 2.17 -5.74 -11.96
C GLU A 70 2.76 -4.87 -13.06
N SER A 71 2.21 -3.69 -13.32
CA SER A 71 2.77 -2.75 -14.29
C SER A 71 4.06 -2.07 -13.83
N LEU A 72 4.30 -1.95 -12.53
CA LEU A 72 5.46 -1.22 -11.98
C LEU A 72 6.71 -2.09 -11.83
N VAL A 73 6.53 -3.39 -11.55
CA VAL A 73 7.64 -4.29 -11.20
C VAL A 73 7.83 -5.46 -12.16
N LYS A 74 6.99 -5.60 -13.20
CA LYS A 74 7.21 -6.51 -14.32
C LYS A 74 7.51 -5.70 -15.57
#